data_AF-Q5U782-F1
#
_entry.id   AF-Q5U782-F1
#
_cell.length_a   1.000
_cell.length_b   1.000
_cell.length_c   1.000
_cell.angle_alpha   90.00
_cell.angle_beta   90.00
_cell.angle_gamma   90.00
#
_symmetry.space_group_name_H-M   'P 1'
#
loop_
_entity.id
_entity.type
_entity.pdbx_description
1 polymer ?
#
loop_
_entity_poly.entity_id
_entity_poly.type
_entity_poly.pdbx_seq_one_letter_code
_entity_poly.pdbx_strand_id
1 'polypeptide(L)'
;LGSVKSGTGSSVLWVHNASLSAAGTRMCVGYCGKRSFHHTVNLLVFAFPDQLTVSPESLVPGRDREVACTAHNVSPARPDVFSMSLLLGDQELEGMQTLDRDVMEGPQGDEDPLFQ
;
A
#
# COMPACT_ATOMS: atom_id res chain seq x y z
N LEU A 1 -3.44 -4.90 15.35
CA LEU A 1 -2.22 -4.29 15.92
C LEU A 1 -1.95 -4.89 17.30
N GLY A 2 -0.68 -5.00 17.72
CA GLY A 2 -0.31 -5.66 18.98
C GLY A 2 -0.44 -4.75 20.21
N SER A 3 0.48 -4.87 21.16
CA SER A 3 0.41 -4.22 22.48
C SER A 3 1.49 -3.16 22.71
N VAL A 4 1.17 -2.11 23.46
CA VAL A 4 2.13 -1.12 23.94
C VAL A 4 2.54 -1.43 25.37
N LYS A 5 3.84 -1.43 25.65
CA LYS A 5 4.39 -1.50 27.01
C LYS A 5 5.23 -0.26 27.28
N SER A 6 4.80 0.52 28.25
CA SER A 6 5.52 1.71 28.72
C SER A 6 6.30 1.42 29.99
N GLY A 7 7.51 1.94 30.07
CA GLY A 7 8.37 1.94 31.25
C GLY A 7 9.02 3.31 31.45
N THR A 8 9.95 3.40 32.40
CA THR A 8 10.67 4.65 32.66
C THR A 8 11.53 5.02 31.46
N GLY A 9 11.19 6.13 30.79
CA GLY A 9 11.94 6.67 29.66
C GLY A 9 11.77 5.94 28.33
N SER A 10 10.93 4.90 28.24
CA SER A 10 10.70 4.17 26.99
C SER A 10 9.27 3.65 26.87
N SER A 11 8.79 3.58 25.63
CA SER A 11 7.54 2.93 25.28
C SER A 11 7.77 2.08 24.04
N VAL A 12 7.33 0.82 24.08
CA VAL A 12 7.54 -0.16 23.02
C VAL A 12 6.20 -0.62 22.48
N LEU A 13 5.95 -0.38 21.20
CA LEU A 13 4.82 -0.96 20.46
C LEU A 13 5.25 -2.28 19.81
N TRP A 14 4.61 -3.37 20.20
CA TRP A 14 4.76 -4.66 19.54
C TRP A 14 3.71 -4.79 18.44
N VAL A 15 4.13 -5.18 17.24
CA VAL A 15 3.23 -5.44 16.12
C VAL A 15 3.31 -6.93 15.78
N HIS A 16 2.22 -7.65 16.01
CA HIS A 16 2.09 -9.07 15.69
C HIS A 16 1.07 -9.25 14.57
N ASN A 17 1.32 -10.22 13.68
CA ASN A 17 0.45 -10.58 12.55
C ASN A 17 -0.04 -9.33 11.80
N ALA A 18 0.89 -8.52 11.30
CA ALA A 18 0.56 -7.28 10.62
C ALA A 18 -0.29 -7.57 9.37
N SER A 19 -1.55 -7.12 9.40
CA SER A 19 -2.44 -7.06 8.25
C SER A 19 -2.23 -5.74 7.48
N LEU A 20 -2.80 -5.61 6.28
CA LEU A 20 -2.77 -4.36 5.51
C LEU A 20 -3.31 -3.16 6.31
N SER A 21 -4.34 -3.39 7.14
CA SER A 21 -4.88 -2.36 8.06
C SER A 21 -3.91 -1.90 9.16
N ALA A 22 -2.80 -2.63 9.38
CA ALA A 22 -1.76 -2.21 10.32
C ALA A 22 -0.80 -1.17 9.72
N ALA A 23 -0.81 -0.97 8.40
CA ALA A 23 -0.02 0.05 7.74
C ALA A 23 -0.42 1.47 8.18
N GLY A 24 0.47 2.42 7.91
CA GLY A 24 0.29 3.84 8.17
C GLY A 24 1.09 4.36 9.36
N THR A 25 0.85 5.64 9.67
CA THR A 25 1.62 6.40 10.63
C THR A 25 1.27 6.04 12.07
N ARG A 26 2.30 5.77 12.89
CA ARG A 26 2.18 5.56 14.33
C ARG A 26 2.94 6.64 15.07
N MET A 27 2.28 7.22 16.07
CA MET A 27 2.84 8.29 16.89
C MET A 27 3.01 7.79 18.32
N CYS A 28 4.22 7.86 18.83
CA CYS A 28 4.53 7.68 20.25
C CYS A 28 4.57 9.06 20.90
N VAL A 29 3.72 9.30 21.90
CA VAL A 29 3.69 10.56 22.65
C VAL A 29 4.11 10.30 24.09
N GLY A 30 5.05 11.10 24.59
CA GLY A 30 5.52 11.07 25.96
C GLY A 30 5.46 12.45 26.60
N TYR A 31 5.36 12.49 27.93
CA TYR A 31 5.28 13.73 28.70
C TYR A 31 6.35 13.75 29.79
N CYS A 32 7.02 14.89 29.95
CA CYS A 32 7.96 15.15 31.03
C CYS A 32 7.57 16.47 31.71
N GLY A 33 6.83 16.37 32.83
CA GLY A 33 6.22 17.54 33.46
C GLY A 33 5.25 18.25 32.51
N LYS A 34 5.54 19.49 32.13
CA LYS A 34 4.73 20.29 31.20
C LYS A 34 5.16 20.18 29.73
N ARG A 35 6.19 19.39 29.41
CA ARG A 35 6.69 19.21 28.05
C ARG A 35 6.13 17.94 27.45
N SER A 36 5.68 18.00 26.20
CA SER A 36 5.32 16.83 25.39
C SER A 36 6.42 16.57 24.36
N PHE A 37 6.63 15.29 24.06
CA PHE A 37 7.51 14.81 23.01
C PHE A 37 6.71 13.84 22.16
N HIS A 38 6.87 13.93 20.86
CA HIS A 38 6.29 12.94 19.95
C HIS A 38 7.35 12.39 19.02
N HIS A 39 7.22 11.13 18.68
CA HIS A 39 8.02 10.48 17.66
C HIS A 39 7.10 9.70 16.73
N THR A 40 7.34 9.83 15.44
CA THR A 40 6.45 9.29 14.41
C THR A 40 7.20 8.28 13.57
N VAL A 41 6.60 7.11 13.38
CA VAL A 41 7.10 6.05 12.50
C VAL A 41 6.03 5.69 11.49
N ASN A 42 6.41 5.43 10.24
CA ASN A 42 5.47 4.95 9.22
C ASN A 42 5.62 3.43 9.08
N LEU A 43 4.55 2.67 9.33
CA LEU A 43 4.53 1.24 9.13
C LEU A 43 4.08 0.91 7.70
N LEU A 44 4.95 0.28 6.93
CA LEU A 44 4.62 -0.26 5.62
C LEU A 44 4.34 -1.76 5.74
N VAL A 45 3.25 -2.21 5.11
CA VAL A 45 2.90 -3.63 5.04
C VAL A 45 2.82 -4.02 3.58
N PHE A 46 3.61 -5.02 3.22
CA PHE A 46 3.73 -5.51 1.85
C PHE A 46 2.83 -6.73 1.63
N ALA A 47 2.15 -6.75 0.49
CA ALA A 47 1.37 -7.88 0.03
C ALA A 47 1.57 -8.05 -1.48
N PHE A 48 1.92 -9.28 -1.87
CA PHE A 48 1.88 -9.73 -3.25
C PHE A 48 0.44 -9.89 -3.72
N PRO A 49 0.18 -9.83 -5.04
CA PRO A 49 -1.15 -10.07 -5.56
C PRO A 49 -1.63 -11.48 -5.22
N ASP A 50 -2.87 -11.59 -4.81
CA ASP A 50 -3.56 -12.87 -4.63
C ASP A 50 -4.24 -13.36 -5.93
N GLN A 51 -4.40 -12.44 -6.89
CA GLN A 51 -4.96 -12.71 -8.20
C GLN A 51 -4.28 -11.87 -9.28
N LEU A 52 -4.04 -12.50 -10.44
CA LEU A 52 -3.58 -11.85 -11.67
C LEU A 52 -4.62 -12.09 -12.77
N THR A 53 -4.99 -11.06 -13.51
CA THR A 53 -5.90 -11.16 -14.66
C THR A 53 -5.24 -10.60 -15.91
N VAL A 54 -5.26 -11.36 -17.01
CA VAL A 54 -4.72 -10.94 -18.31
C VAL A 54 -5.88 -10.76 -19.29
N SER A 55 -5.88 -9.65 -20.02
CA SER A 55 -6.88 -9.32 -21.02
C SER A 55 -6.23 -8.88 -22.34
N PRO A 56 -6.69 -9.35 -23.50
CA PRO A 56 -7.67 -10.42 -23.68
C PRO A 56 -7.09 -11.80 -23.29
N GLU A 57 -7.96 -12.75 -22.91
CA GLU A 57 -7.54 -14.11 -22.51
C GLU A 57 -6.93 -14.92 -23.65
N SER A 58 -7.25 -14.58 -24.89
CA SER A 58 -6.70 -15.23 -26.08
C SER A 58 -6.40 -14.22 -27.19
N LEU A 59 -5.36 -14.52 -27.95
CA LEU A 59 -4.92 -13.72 -29.08
C LEU A 59 -5.29 -14.43 -30.38
N VAL A 60 -5.73 -13.66 -31.37
CA VAL A 60 -6.07 -14.17 -32.71
C VAL A 60 -4.89 -13.88 -33.65
N PRO A 61 -4.38 -14.88 -34.40
CA PRO A 61 -3.28 -14.67 -35.33
C PRO A 61 -3.57 -13.57 -36.35
N GLY A 62 -2.55 -12.78 -36.69
CA GLY A 62 -2.62 -11.75 -37.72
C GLY A 62 -3.35 -10.46 -37.32
N ARG A 63 -3.61 -10.25 -36.02
CA ARG A 63 -4.13 -8.98 -35.50
C ARG A 63 -3.30 -8.51 -34.31
N ASP A 64 -2.77 -7.30 -34.43
CA ASP A 64 -2.13 -6.62 -33.32
C ASP A 64 -3.20 -6.22 -32.29
N ARG A 65 -2.93 -6.54 -31.03
CA ARG A 65 -3.81 -6.26 -29.90
C ARG A 65 -2.99 -5.77 -28.73
N GLU A 66 -3.52 -4.75 -28.06
CA GLU A 66 -3.07 -4.37 -26.74
C GLU A 66 -3.44 -5.48 -25.76
N VAL A 67 -2.50 -5.79 -24.88
CA VAL A 67 -2.64 -6.75 -23.80
C VAL A 67 -2.42 -6.02 -22.48
N ALA A 68 -3.28 -6.30 -21.50
CA ALA A 68 -3.20 -5.72 -20.18
C ALA A 68 -3.12 -6.84 -19.14
N CYS A 69 -2.36 -6.58 -18.08
CA CYS A 69 -2.33 -7.43 -16.90
C CYS A 69 -2.67 -6.59 -15.67
N THR A 70 -3.57 -7.10 -14.84
CA THR A 70 -3.98 -6.45 -13.60
C THR A 70 -3.60 -7.35 -12.44
N ALA A 71 -2.85 -6.79 -11.49
CA ALA A 71 -2.52 -7.41 -10.22
C ALA A 71 -3.46 -6.89 -9.12
N HIS A 72 -4.23 -7.78 -8.51
CA HIS A 72 -5.22 -7.42 -7.50
C HIS A 72 -4.62 -7.47 -6.09
N ASN A 73 -5.12 -6.64 -5.19
CA ASN A 73 -4.77 -6.63 -3.76
C ASN A 73 -3.26 -6.47 -3.45
N VAL A 74 -2.53 -5.76 -4.31
CA VAL A 74 -1.12 -5.43 -4.10
C VAL A 74 -0.97 -4.30 -3.09
N SER A 75 0.02 -4.39 -2.21
CA SER A 75 0.40 -3.30 -1.32
C SER A 75 1.92 -3.22 -1.13
N PRO A 76 2.50 -2.02 -1.13
CA PRO A 76 1.97 -0.79 -1.71
C PRO A 76 1.91 -0.90 -3.25
N ALA A 77 0.83 -0.43 -3.87
CA ALA A 77 0.66 -0.44 -5.33
C ALA A 77 1.42 0.69 -6.04
N ARG A 78 2.57 1.12 -5.50
CA ARG A 78 3.35 2.24 -6.05
C ARG A 78 4.43 1.73 -7.03
N PRO A 79 4.68 2.41 -8.16
CA PRO A 79 5.66 1.96 -9.17
C PRO A 79 7.10 1.86 -8.67
N ASP A 80 7.47 2.58 -7.61
CA ASP A 80 8.81 2.52 -6.99
C ASP A 80 9.04 1.26 -6.14
N VAL A 81 7.97 0.50 -5.84
CA VAL A 81 8.05 -0.67 -4.95
C VAL A 81 7.52 -1.94 -5.59
N PHE A 82 6.53 -1.83 -6.46
CA PHE A 82 5.94 -2.96 -7.16
C PHE A 82 6.18 -2.84 -8.66
N SER A 83 6.67 -3.92 -9.26
CA SER A 83 6.83 -4.06 -10.69
C SER A 83 6.27 -5.41 -11.13
N MET A 84 5.83 -5.47 -12.38
CA MET A 84 5.38 -6.68 -13.04
C MET A 84 5.86 -6.62 -14.48
N SER A 85 5.99 -7.79 -15.11
CA SER A 85 6.29 -7.92 -16.52
C SER A 85 5.24 -8.81 -17.17
N LEU A 86 4.91 -8.53 -18.42
CA LEU A 86 4.00 -9.34 -19.20
C LEU A 86 4.82 -10.13 -20.22
N LEU A 87 4.65 -11.44 -20.23
CA LEU A 87 5.41 -12.34 -21.08
C LEU A 87 4.50 -13.02 -22.11
N LEU A 88 5.03 -13.19 -23.32
CA LEU A 88 4.50 -14.08 -24.34
C LEU A 88 5.42 -15.30 -24.45
N GLY A 89 5.02 -16.41 -23.84
CA GLY A 89 5.93 -17.54 -23.62
C GLY A 89 7.05 -17.14 -22.67
N ASP A 90 8.29 -17.24 -23.13
CA ASP A 90 9.49 -16.87 -22.34
C ASP A 90 10.01 -15.47 -22.68
N GLN A 91 9.34 -14.73 -23.57
CA GLN A 91 9.76 -13.40 -24.00
C GLN A 91 8.93 -12.32 -23.30
N GLU A 92 9.61 -11.39 -22.64
CA GLU A 92 9.00 -10.18 -22.09
C GLU A 92 8.54 -9.25 -23.22
N LEU A 93 7.32 -8.73 -23.09
CA LEU A 93 6.76 -7.76 -24.03
C LEU A 93 7.26 -6.35 -23.70
N GLU A 94 7.76 -5.65 -24.72
CA GLU A 94 8.22 -4.27 -24.58
C GLU A 94 7.05 -3.28 -24.55
N GLY A 95 7.29 -2.07 -24.00
CA GLY A 95 6.32 -0.97 -24.05
C GLY A 95 5.22 -1.02 -22.98
N MET A 96 5.39 -1.83 -21.93
CA MET A 96 4.44 -1.87 -20.81
C MET A 96 4.31 -0.49 -20.15
N GLN A 97 3.08 0.00 -20.05
CA GLN A 97 2.75 1.20 -19.27
C GLN A 97 1.93 0.76 -18.06
N THR A 98 2.39 1.09 -16.85
CA THR A 98 1.57 0.93 -15.65
C THR A 98 0.47 1.97 -15.69
N LEU A 99 -0.77 1.53 -15.86
CA LEU A 99 -1.93 2.40 -15.76
C LEU A 99 -2.10 2.77 -14.28
N ASP A 100 -1.74 4.00 -13.93
CA ASP A 100 -2.03 4.52 -12.59
C ASP A 100 -3.54 4.55 -12.40
N ARG A 101 -4.03 3.88 -11.36
CA ARG A 101 -5.43 3.98 -10.97
C ARG A 101 -5.65 5.41 -10.49
N ASP A 102 -6.33 6.22 -11.30
CA ASP A 102 -6.92 7.47 -10.84
C ASP A 102 -7.71 7.16 -9.57
N VAL A 103 -7.17 7.58 -8.42
CA VAL A 103 -7.86 7.49 -7.15
C VAL A 103 -9.02 8.47 -7.28
N MET A 104 -10.20 7.95 -7.58
CA MET A 104 -11.45 8.67 -7.38
C MET A 104 -11.56 8.97 -5.90
N GLU A 105 -10.99 10.09 -5.47
CA GLU A 105 -11.31 10.71 -4.20
C GLU A 105 -12.82 10.97 -4.20
N GLY A 106 -13.57 10.14 -3.48
CA GLY A 106 -14.93 10.49 -3.12
C GLY A 106 -14.94 11.82 -2.36
N PRO A 107 -16.02 12.62 -2.45
CA PRO A 107 -16.05 13.94 -1.83
C PRO A 107 -15.73 13.82 -0.34
N GLN A 108 -14.68 14.51 0.11
CA GLN A 108 -14.39 14.72 1.52
C GLN A 108 -15.58 15.46 2.12
N GLY A 109 -16.44 14.72 2.82
CA GLY A 109 -17.49 15.28 3.63
C GLY A 109 -16.87 15.97 4.84
N ASP A 110 -17.10 17.29 4.90
CA ASP A 110 -17.01 18.22 6.03
C ASP A 110 -16.44 17.65 7.35
N GLU A 111 -15.25 18.14 7.71
CA GLU A 111 -14.70 17.98 9.06
C GLU A 111 -15.51 18.80 10.08
N ASP A 112 -16.08 18.10 11.04
CA ASP A 112 -16.75 18.62 12.23
C ASP A 112 -15.75 19.35 13.16
N PRO A 113 -15.97 20.62 13.55
CA PRO A 113 -15.03 21.34 14.40
C PRO A 113 -15.25 20.97 15.87
N LEU A 114 -14.58 19.92 16.34
CA LEU A 114 -14.49 19.61 17.78
C LEU A 114 -13.04 19.34 18.21
N PHE A 115 -12.24 20.40 18.22
CA PHE A 115 -11.14 20.53 19.18
C PHE A 115 -11.20 21.92 19.82
N GLN A 116 -11.33 21.88 21.15
CA GLN A 116 -11.55 22.98 22.07
C GLN A 116 -10.24 23.71 22.43
#